data_AF-A0A520HND3-F1
#
_entry.id   AF-A0A520HND3-F1
#
_cell.length_a   1.000
_cell.length_b   1.000
_cell.length_c   1.000
_cell.angle_alpha   90.00
_cell.angle_beta   90.00
_cell.angle_gamma   90.00
#
_symmetry.space_group_name_H-M   'P 1'
#
loop_
_entity.id
_entity.type
_entity.pdbx_description
1 polymer ?
#
loop_
_entity_poly.entity_id
_entity_poly.type
_entity_poly.pdbx_seq_one_letter_code
_entity_poly.pdbx_strand_id
1 'polypeptide(L)'
;RQLSEIIANDLRNSGLFTPLAPGQLRNPTVPEVTAPTYDYWGSTGAQSLVQGFIRANGDGNLTVGCYLYDVTARTELTRQGFVVPPADWRRAAHKCADTIYARLTGEGPYFDSRVVYVSETGPKANRIKRLAIMDQDGANHRFLTNGQSIVLTPRFAPNQQSIVYMSYVGRIPSIYVYDIGSGKQRLVVQNVATTFAPRFSPDGRFILFSMAQNGNTDLYRVSAQGGSPQRLTTSPGIDTGGSYSPDGGRIVFESDRSGGQQLYVMNADGSNQQRISFGGGRYATPVWSPRGDLIAFTKLAGNFRIGIMSPSGGGEKLLTDSWSDEGPSWSPNGRVVTFMRSGRGAGGAAQLWSVDLTGVNERRIPTPLGGSDPAWGPLRP
;
A
#
# COMPACT_ATOMS: atom_id res chain seq x y z
N ARG A 1 -19.31 -11.33 16.96
CA ARG A 1 -19.67 -9.92 16.68
C ARG A 1 -18.48 -9.13 16.15
N GLN A 2 -17.35 -9.07 16.87
CA GLN A 2 -16.16 -8.35 16.36
C GLN A 2 -15.66 -8.83 14.99
N LEU A 3 -15.65 -10.14 14.72
CA LEU A 3 -15.24 -10.69 13.42
C LEU A 3 -16.13 -10.23 12.26
N SER A 4 -17.45 -10.29 12.44
CA SER A 4 -18.42 -9.84 11.43
C SER A 4 -18.35 -8.33 11.20
N GLU A 5 -18.02 -7.55 12.22
CA GLU A 5 -17.80 -6.10 12.09
C GLU A 5 -16.58 -5.80 11.21
N ILE A 6 -15.48 -6.55 11.35
CA ILE A 6 -14.30 -6.40 10.46
C ILE A 6 -14.70 -6.70 9.02
N ILE A 7 -15.38 -7.81 8.75
CA ILE A 7 -15.83 -8.16 7.40
C ILE A 7 -16.73 -7.08 6.80
N ALA A 8 -17.72 -6.61 7.58
CA ALA A 8 -18.62 -5.55 7.14
C ALA A 8 -17.87 -4.23 6.88
N ASN A 9 -16.90 -3.89 7.73
CA ASN A 9 -16.09 -2.70 7.56
C ASN A 9 -15.20 -2.79 6.32
N ASP A 10 -14.50 -3.90 6.09
CA ASP A 10 -13.69 -4.12 4.89
C ASP A 10 -14.51 -3.96 3.61
N LEU A 11 -15.65 -4.65 3.53
CA LEU A 11 -16.54 -4.58 2.37
C LEU A 11 -17.10 -3.16 2.17
N ARG A 12 -17.58 -2.51 3.24
CA ARG A 12 -18.06 -1.11 3.16
C ARG A 12 -16.96 -0.16 2.70
N ASN A 13 -15.76 -0.32 3.25
CA ASN A 13 -14.61 0.55 3.01
C ASN A 13 -14.08 0.43 1.58
N SER A 14 -14.38 -0.66 0.87
CA SER A 14 -14.10 -0.79 -0.56
C SER A 14 -14.94 0.15 -1.43
N GLY A 15 -16.06 0.66 -0.91
CA GLY A 15 -17.00 1.51 -1.65
C GLY A 15 -17.93 0.74 -2.59
N LEU A 16 -17.83 -0.59 -2.65
CA LEU A 16 -18.61 -1.45 -3.55
C LEU A 16 -19.81 -2.12 -2.87
N PHE A 17 -19.86 -2.08 -1.53
CA PHE A 17 -20.87 -2.79 -0.75
C PHE A 17 -21.52 -1.89 0.28
N THR A 18 -22.81 -2.13 0.51
CA THR A 18 -23.60 -1.47 1.57
C THR A 18 -24.10 -2.56 2.53
N PRO A 19 -23.33 -2.90 3.59
CA PRO A 19 -23.80 -3.86 4.60
C PRO A 19 -25.06 -3.34 5.29
N LEU A 20 -26.00 -4.26 5.60
CA LEU A 20 -27.20 -3.95 6.36
C LEU A 20 -26.86 -3.32 7.72
N ALA A 21 -27.76 -2.47 8.23
CA ALA A 21 -27.60 -1.84 9.53
C ALA A 21 -27.68 -2.89 10.66
N PRO A 22 -27.00 -2.69 11.81
CA PRO A 22 -26.99 -3.67 12.90
C PRO A 22 -28.39 -4.10 13.39
N GLY A 23 -29.39 -3.21 13.36
CA GLY A 23 -30.77 -3.53 13.75
C GLY A 23 -31.54 -4.43 12.78
N GLN A 24 -31.04 -4.60 11.55
CA GLN A 24 -31.59 -5.51 10.54
C GLN A 24 -30.90 -6.88 10.54
N LEU A 25 -29.90 -7.08 11.39
CA LEU A 25 -29.17 -8.34 11.48
C LEU A 25 -29.79 -9.24 12.55
N ARG A 26 -29.96 -10.53 12.20
CA ARG A 26 -30.27 -11.60 13.15
C ARG A 26 -29.02 -12.41 13.45
N ASN A 27 -28.88 -12.89 14.70
CA ASN A 27 -27.83 -13.84 15.04
C ASN A 27 -28.29 -15.23 14.56
N PRO A 28 -27.57 -15.88 13.61
CA PRO A 28 -27.94 -17.21 13.17
C PRO A 28 -27.60 -18.24 14.25
N THR A 29 -28.38 -19.32 14.30
CA THR A 29 -27.97 -20.56 14.99
C THR A 29 -26.87 -21.27 14.22
N VAL A 30 -26.14 -22.19 14.86
CA VAL A 30 -25.06 -22.95 14.19
C VAL A 30 -25.54 -23.70 12.94
N PRO A 31 -26.71 -24.37 12.93
CA PRO A 31 -27.23 -24.98 11.71
C PRO A 31 -27.55 -23.96 10.61
N GLU A 32 -28.07 -22.79 10.97
CA GLU A 32 -28.40 -21.74 10.00
C GLU A 32 -27.16 -21.14 9.33
N VAL A 33 -25.98 -21.21 9.96
CA VAL A 33 -24.71 -20.79 9.35
C VAL A 33 -24.44 -21.51 8.04
N THR A 34 -24.74 -22.81 7.99
CA THR A 34 -24.54 -23.65 6.81
C THR A 34 -25.79 -23.83 5.95
N ALA A 35 -26.96 -23.51 6.51
CA ALA A 35 -28.26 -23.66 5.86
C ALA A 35 -29.19 -22.49 6.24
N PRO A 36 -29.02 -21.30 5.64
CA PRO A 36 -29.74 -20.10 6.06
C PRO A 36 -31.26 -20.17 5.84
N THR A 37 -32.01 -19.54 6.74
CA THR A 37 -33.44 -19.28 6.58
C THR A 37 -33.66 -18.05 5.69
N TYR A 38 -33.79 -18.27 4.38
CA TYR A 38 -33.77 -17.19 3.37
C TYR A 38 -34.94 -16.20 3.44
N ASP A 39 -36.12 -16.61 3.92
CA ASP A 39 -37.34 -15.78 3.82
C ASP A 39 -37.19 -14.44 4.54
N TYR A 40 -36.57 -14.44 5.73
CA TYR A 40 -36.28 -13.20 6.43
C TYR A 40 -35.33 -12.31 5.63
N TRP A 41 -34.22 -12.86 5.15
CA TRP A 41 -33.19 -12.09 4.44
C TRP A 41 -33.70 -11.52 3.13
N GLY A 42 -34.56 -12.26 2.42
CA GLY A 42 -35.24 -11.77 1.22
C GLY A 42 -36.07 -10.50 1.49
N SER A 43 -36.76 -10.42 2.63
CA SER A 43 -37.53 -9.23 3.00
C SER A 43 -36.68 -8.00 3.38
N THR A 44 -35.38 -8.18 3.65
CA THR A 44 -34.48 -7.05 4.00
C THR A 44 -33.94 -6.31 2.79
N GLY A 45 -34.11 -6.84 1.58
CA GLY A 45 -33.50 -6.33 0.35
C GLY A 45 -32.04 -6.72 0.16
N ALA A 46 -31.47 -7.56 1.04
CA ALA A 46 -30.13 -8.09 0.87
C ALA A 46 -30.04 -9.01 -0.36
N GLN A 47 -29.05 -8.75 -1.22
CA GLN A 47 -28.75 -9.60 -2.38
C GLN A 47 -27.84 -10.78 -2.00
N SER A 48 -26.93 -10.55 -1.05
CA SER A 48 -25.99 -11.55 -0.55
C SER A 48 -26.01 -11.60 0.96
N LEU A 49 -25.78 -12.79 1.50
CA LEU A 49 -25.75 -13.06 2.93
C LEU A 49 -24.41 -13.68 3.30
N VAL A 50 -23.73 -13.03 4.25
CA VAL A 50 -22.48 -13.53 4.82
C VAL A 50 -22.79 -14.14 6.18
N GLN A 51 -22.49 -15.42 6.35
CA GLN A 51 -22.56 -16.10 7.64
C GLN A 51 -21.24 -16.76 7.99
N GLY A 52 -21.08 -17.13 9.25
CA GLY A 52 -19.86 -17.76 9.70
C GLY A 52 -19.93 -18.21 11.15
N PHE A 53 -18.93 -18.98 11.54
CA PHE A 53 -18.78 -19.45 12.91
C PHE A 53 -17.33 -19.31 13.36
N ILE A 54 -17.14 -19.27 14.67
CA ILE A 54 -15.84 -19.35 15.32
C ILE A 54 -15.93 -20.49 16.32
N ARG A 55 -14.97 -21.41 16.27
CA ARG A 55 -14.87 -22.55 17.19
C ARG A 55 -13.47 -22.55 17.81
N ALA A 56 -13.41 -22.60 19.15
CA ALA A 56 -12.17 -22.92 19.83
C ALA A 56 -11.89 -24.43 19.71
N ASN A 57 -10.68 -24.77 19.34
CA ASN A 57 -10.23 -26.14 19.15
C ASN A 57 -9.51 -26.64 20.42
N GLY A 58 -9.39 -27.96 20.56
CA GLY A 58 -8.71 -28.58 21.70
C GLY A 58 -7.19 -28.34 21.73
N ASP A 59 -6.60 -27.89 20.63
CA ASP A 59 -5.18 -27.58 20.46
C ASP A 59 -4.82 -26.11 20.78
N GLY A 60 -5.80 -25.32 21.24
CA GLY A 60 -5.64 -23.89 21.55
C GLY A 60 -5.77 -22.95 20.35
N ASN A 61 -6.00 -23.47 19.14
CA ASN A 61 -6.29 -22.66 17.97
C ASN A 61 -7.79 -22.34 17.83
N LEU A 62 -8.10 -21.42 16.92
CA LEU A 62 -9.47 -21.08 16.51
C LEU A 62 -9.71 -21.57 15.09
N THR A 63 -10.84 -22.22 14.86
CA THR A 63 -11.39 -22.43 13.52
C THR A 63 -12.41 -21.33 13.22
N VAL A 64 -12.17 -20.58 12.15
CA VAL A 64 -13.08 -19.57 11.61
C VAL A 64 -13.63 -20.07 10.28
N GLY A 65 -14.95 -20.24 10.19
CA GLY A 65 -15.66 -20.55 8.96
C GLY A 65 -16.45 -19.35 8.46
N CYS A 66 -16.42 -19.10 7.16
CA CYS A 66 -17.20 -18.06 6.51
C CYS A 66 -17.83 -18.56 5.21
N TYR A 67 -19.07 -18.14 4.99
CA TYR A 67 -19.94 -18.58 3.93
C TYR A 67 -20.55 -17.34 3.28
N LEU A 68 -20.66 -17.39 1.96
CA LEU A 68 -21.37 -16.40 1.16
C LEU A 68 -22.51 -17.10 0.45
N TYR A 69 -23.71 -16.57 0.62
CA TYR A 69 -24.92 -17.05 -0.02
C TYR A 69 -25.52 -15.97 -0.92
N ASP A 70 -26.12 -16.40 -2.03
CA ASP A 70 -27.08 -15.60 -2.78
C ASP A 70 -28.46 -15.74 -2.13
N VAL A 71 -29.06 -14.61 -1.76
CA VAL A 71 -30.34 -14.61 -1.04
C VAL A 71 -31.51 -14.95 -1.97
N THR A 72 -31.45 -14.51 -3.22
CA THR A 72 -32.52 -14.69 -4.21
C THR A 72 -32.49 -16.10 -4.78
N ALA A 73 -31.32 -16.55 -5.21
CA ALA A 73 -31.10 -17.88 -5.76
C ALA A 73 -31.04 -18.97 -4.67
N ARG A 74 -31.00 -18.58 -3.39
CA ARG A 74 -30.96 -19.48 -2.22
C ARG A 74 -29.85 -20.52 -2.32
N THR A 75 -28.67 -20.10 -2.77
CA THR A 75 -27.54 -20.98 -3.03
C THR A 75 -26.26 -20.48 -2.37
N GLU A 76 -25.35 -21.41 -2.04
CA GLU A 76 -24.00 -21.09 -1.59
C GLU A 76 -23.14 -20.65 -2.78
N LEU A 77 -22.56 -19.47 -2.69
CA LEU A 77 -21.65 -18.95 -3.72
C LEU A 77 -20.19 -19.32 -3.46
N THR A 78 -19.79 -19.36 -2.19
CA THR A 78 -18.47 -19.81 -1.74
C THR A 78 -18.46 -20.05 -0.23
N ARG A 79 -17.50 -20.85 0.23
CA ARG A 79 -17.20 -21.08 1.65
C ARG A 79 -15.70 -21.21 1.87
N GLN A 80 -15.23 -20.76 3.02
CA GLN A 80 -13.83 -20.86 3.40
C GLN A 80 -13.67 -21.12 4.89
N GLY A 81 -12.64 -21.89 5.25
CA GLY A 81 -12.26 -22.17 6.63
C GLY A 81 -10.80 -21.83 6.89
N PHE A 82 -10.52 -21.30 8.08
CA PHE A 82 -9.17 -20.97 8.54
C PHE A 82 -8.95 -21.52 9.94
N VAL A 83 -7.82 -22.17 10.17
CA VAL A 83 -7.34 -22.49 11.52
C VAL A 83 -6.22 -21.50 11.84
N VAL A 84 -6.41 -20.71 12.88
CA VAL A 84 -5.49 -19.64 13.26
C VAL A 84 -5.22 -19.65 14.76
N PRO A 85 -4.02 -19.25 15.22
CA PRO A 85 -3.82 -18.96 16.62
C PRO A 85 -4.76 -17.82 17.06
N PRO A 86 -5.16 -17.75 18.34
CA PRO A 86 -6.06 -16.71 18.83
C PRO A 86 -5.60 -15.28 18.49
N ALA A 87 -4.29 -15.03 18.42
CA ALA A 87 -3.74 -13.73 18.05
C ALA A 87 -4.05 -13.29 16.60
N ASP A 88 -4.32 -14.23 15.69
CA ASP A 88 -4.57 -13.98 14.26
C ASP A 88 -6.08 -14.01 13.91
N TRP A 89 -6.97 -13.92 14.90
CA TRP A 89 -8.43 -13.92 14.63
C TRP A 89 -8.87 -12.79 13.68
N ARG A 90 -8.25 -11.60 13.78
CA ARG A 90 -8.48 -10.46 12.86
C ARG A 90 -8.07 -10.81 11.44
N ARG A 91 -6.95 -11.52 11.31
CA ARG A 91 -6.43 -11.98 10.02
C ARG A 91 -7.45 -12.89 9.33
N ALA A 92 -8.01 -13.85 10.06
CA ALA A 92 -9.07 -14.72 9.53
C ALA A 92 -10.30 -13.92 9.07
N ALA A 93 -10.67 -12.84 9.78
CA ALA A 93 -11.75 -11.95 9.37
C ALA A 93 -11.46 -11.26 8.02
N HIS A 94 -10.26 -10.68 7.86
CA HIS A 94 -9.84 -10.04 6.61
C HIS A 94 -9.80 -11.06 5.45
N LYS A 95 -9.30 -12.28 5.68
CA LYS A 95 -9.29 -13.34 4.67
C LYS A 95 -10.71 -13.79 4.26
N CYS A 96 -11.66 -13.80 5.20
CA CYS A 96 -13.07 -14.01 4.87
C CYS A 96 -13.63 -12.87 4.00
N ALA A 97 -13.36 -11.61 4.36
CA ALA A 97 -13.76 -10.46 3.57
C ALA A 97 -13.15 -10.49 2.15
N ASP A 98 -11.89 -10.89 2.04
CA ASP A 98 -11.17 -11.06 0.78
C ASP A 98 -11.81 -12.13 -0.12
N THR A 99 -12.23 -13.25 0.48
CA THR A 99 -12.94 -14.32 -0.24
C THR A 99 -14.28 -13.83 -0.79
N ILE A 100 -15.04 -13.10 0.02
CA ILE A 100 -16.35 -12.53 -0.37
C ILE A 100 -16.17 -11.47 -1.47
N TYR A 101 -15.22 -10.56 -1.27
CA TYR A 101 -14.89 -9.49 -2.22
C TYR A 101 -14.51 -10.08 -3.57
N ALA A 102 -13.56 -11.02 -3.59
CA ALA A 102 -13.10 -11.62 -4.83
C ALA A 102 -14.23 -12.37 -5.55
N ARG A 103 -15.08 -13.07 -4.81
CA ARG A 103 -16.22 -13.81 -5.39
C ARG A 103 -17.26 -12.90 -6.04
N LEU A 104 -17.57 -11.76 -5.42
CA LEU A 104 -18.63 -10.85 -5.88
C LEU A 104 -18.15 -9.83 -6.92
N THR A 105 -16.87 -9.46 -6.90
CA THR A 105 -16.31 -8.43 -7.79
C THR A 105 -15.52 -9.00 -8.97
N GLY A 106 -14.99 -10.22 -8.83
CA GLY A 106 -14.00 -10.78 -9.76
C GLY A 106 -12.60 -10.16 -9.62
N GLU A 107 -12.40 -9.22 -8.69
CA GLU A 107 -11.11 -8.59 -8.43
C GLU A 107 -10.29 -9.37 -7.38
N GLY A 108 -8.96 -9.22 -7.41
CA GLY A 108 -8.08 -9.85 -6.41
C GLY A 108 -8.26 -9.30 -4.98
N PRO A 109 -7.88 -10.06 -3.95
CA PRO A 109 -8.01 -9.65 -2.55
C PRO A 109 -6.98 -8.59 -2.13
N TYR A 110 -7.27 -7.84 -1.06
CA TYR A 110 -6.35 -6.85 -0.49
C TYR A 110 -6.55 -6.50 1.00
N PHE A 111 -7.55 -7.07 1.69
CA PHE A 111 -7.82 -6.73 3.09
C PHE A 111 -6.82 -7.35 4.06
N ASP A 112 -6.36 -8.60 3.84
CA ASP A 112 -5.31 -9.24 4.64
C ASP A 112 -3.91 -8.73 4.25
N SER A 113 -3.73 -7.40 4.34
CA SER A 113 -2.51 -6.69 3.99
C SER A 113 -2.12 -5.69 5.08
N ARG A 114 -0.89 -5.18 4.99
CA ARG A 114 -0.31 -4.24 5.96
C ARG A 114 0.20 -3.00 5.26
N VAL A 115 0.27 -1.90 6.00
CA VAL A 115 0.89 -0.65 5.58
C VAL A 115 2.07 -0.36 6.49
N VAL A 116 3.24 -0.10 5.89
CA VAL A 116 4.37 0.53 6.58
C VAL A 116 4.37 2.01 6.23
N TYR A 117 4.69 2.87 7.18
CA TYR A 117 4.71 4.31 6.98
C TYR A 117 5.67 4.97 7.97
N VAL A 118 5.90 6.27 7.79
CA VAL A 118 6.64 7.10 8.74
C VAL A 118 5.64 7.76 9.69
N SER A 119 5.67 7.36 10.96
CA SER A 119 4.90 8.02 12.01
C SER A 119 5.63 9.28 12.48
N GLU A 120 4.89 10.39 12.59
CA GLU A 120 5.42 11.71 12.90
C GLU A 120 4.82 12.32 14.17
N THR A 121 5.69 12.80 15.06
CA THR A 121 5.32 13.50 16.31
C THR A 121 6.16 14.74 16.56
N GLY A 122 5.65 15.69 17.34
CA GLY A 122 6.35 16.94 17.64
C GLY A 122 6.05 18.07 16.62
N PRO A 123 6.66 19.25 16.78
CA PRO A 123 6.45 20.38 15.88
C PRO A 123 7.14 20.17 14.52
N LYS A 124 6.69 20.86 13.46
CA LYS A 124 7.21 20.69 12.08
C LYS A 124 8.74 20.84 11.97
N ALA A 125 9.34 21.76 12.73
CA ALA A 125 10.78 22.01 12.73
C ALA A 125 11.61 20.97 13.50
N ASN A 126 10.97 20.16 14.35
CA ASN A 126 11.64 19.15 15.18
C ASN A 126 10.79 17.88 15.26
N ARG A 127 10.45 17.32 14.09
CA ARG A 127 9.64 16.10 13.99
C ARG A 127 10.48 14.89 14.38
N ILE A 128 9.98 14.13 15.35
CA ILE A 128 10.44 12.76 15.57
C ILE A 128 9.74 11.87 14.55
N LYS A 129 10.53 11.19 13.72
CA LYS A 129 10.07 10.29 12.66
C LYS A 129 10.41 8.84 13.04
N ARG A 130 9.44 7.94 12.98
CA ARG A 130 9.58 6.51 13.32
C ARG A 130 9.01 5.65 12.21
N LEU A 131 9.61 4.50 11.96
CA LEU A 131 8.97 3.48 11.13
C LEU A 131 7.84 2.88 11.95
N ALA A 132 6.66 2.78 11.34
CA ALA A 132 5.49 2.14 11.94
C ALA A 132 4.86 1.17 10.94
N ILE A 133 4.24 0.12 11.44
CA ILE A 133 3.49 -0.87 10.66
C ILE A 133 2.13 -1.09 11.29
N MET A 134 1.11 -1.27 10.47
CA MET A 134 -0.28 -1.56 10.88
C MET A 134 -0.97 -2.43 9.82
N ASP A 135 -2.11 -3.02 10.17
CA ASP A 135 -3.05 -3.58 9.20
C ASP A 135 -3.61 -2.45 8.30
N GLN A 136 -4.12 -2.77 7.11
CA GLN A 136 -4.61 -1.75 6.17
C GLN A 136 -5.71 -0.83 6.75
N ASP A 137 -6.43 -1.30 7.76
CA ASP A 137 -7.50 -0.56 8.45
C ASP A 137 -7.01 0.27 9.65
N GLY A 138 -5.71 0.25 9.94
CA GLY A 138 -5.07 0.99 11.04
C GLY A 138 -4.93 0.21 12.35
N ALA A 139 -5.47 -1.01 12.44
CA ALA A 139 -5.33 -1.86 13.61
C ALA A 139 -3.93 -2.49 13.71
N ASN A 140 -3.64 -3.15 14.85
CA ASN A 140 -2.38 -3.85 15.10
C ASN A 140 -1.13 -2.95 14.87
N HIS A 141 -1.29 -1.64 15.11
CA HIS A 141 -0.23 -0.66 14.93
C HIS A 141 0.92 -0.89 15.92
N ARG A 142 2.17 -0.85 15.42
CA ARG A 142 3.38 -0.83 16.24
C ARG A 142 4.51 -0.03 15.61
N PHE A 143 5.38 0.53 16.44
CA PHE A 143 6.63 1.14 16.00
C PHE A 143 7.70 0.07 15.75
N LEU A 144 8.46 0.24 14.67
CA LEU A 144 9.63 -0.59 14.32
C LEU A 144 10.95 0.09 14.70
N THR A 145 10.95 1.42 14.83
CA THR A 145 12.11 2.19 15.30
C THR A 145 11.72 3.13 16.44
N ASN A 146 12.71 3.50 17.26
CA ASN A 146 12.49 4.30 18.48
C ASN A 146 12.43 5.83 18.23
N GLY A 147 12.91 6.30 17.08
CA GLY A 147 12.93 7.72 16.69
C GLY A 147 14.22 8.47 17.05
N GLN A 148 15.30 7.77 17.42
CA GLN A 148 16.61 8.38 17.69
C GLN A 148 17.30 8.92 16.43
N SER A 149 16.92 8.42 15.26
CA SER A 149 17.42 8.88 13.96
C SER A 149 16.25 9.09 13.03
N ILE A 150 16.37 10.08 12.15
CA ILE A 150 15.38 10.32 11.11
C ILE A 150 15.30 9.08 10.22
N VAL A 151 14.08 8.65 9.93
CA VAL A 151 13.75 7.59 8.97
C VAL A 151 12.77 8.15 7.96
N LEU A 152 12.94 7.78 6.69
CA LEU A 152 12.12 8.26 5.58
C LEU A 152 11.80 7.11 4.60
N THR A 153 10.72 7.30 3.86
CA THR A 153 10.44 6.59 2.61
C THR A 153 10.52 5.04 2.66
N PRO A 154 9.89 4.37 3.65
CA PRO A 154 9.94 2.91 3.76
C PRO A 154 9.20 2.20 2.62
N ARG A 155 9.72 1.06 2.16
CA ARG A 155 9.08 0.20 1.16
C ARG A 155 9.24 -1.26 1.54
N PHE A 156 8.17 -2.04 1.44
CA PHE A 156 8.22 -3.49 1.66
C PHE A 156 9.11 -4.17 0.61
N ALA A 157 9.85 -5.18 1.05
CA ALA A 157 10.37 -6.20 0.17
C ALA A 157 9.22 -7.12 -0.31
N PRO A 158 9.37 -7.77 -1.50
CA PRO A 158 8.38 -8.74 -1.98
C PRO A 158 8.11 -9.88 -0.98
N ASN A 159 9.11 -10.23 -0.17
CA ASN A 159 9.02 -11.27 0.86
C ASN A 159 8.19 -10.87 2.11
N GLN A 160 7.81 -9.58 2.26
CA GLN A 160 7.06 -9.03 3.41
C GLN A 160 7.70 -9.17 4.79
N GLN A 161 8.93 -9.65 4.83
CA GLN A 161 9.70 -9.82 6.06
C GLN A 161 10.69 -8.69 6.22
N SER A 162 10.95 -7.91 5.17
CA SER A 162 11.91 -6.82 5.19
C SER A 162 11.33 -5.52 4.65
N ILE A 163 11.89 -4.41 5.12
CA ILE A 163 11.57 -3.05 4.67
C ILE A 163 12.89 -2.38 4.28
N VAL A 164 12.96 -1.82 3.07
CA VAL A 164 14.03 -0.89 2.72
C VAL A 164 13.59 0.52 3.04
N TYR A 165 14.48 1.33 3.61
CA TYR A 165 14.18 2.69 4.04
C TYR A 165 15.46 3.52 4.09
N MET A 166 15.30 4.84 4.15
CA MET A 166 16.40 5.74 4.41
C MET A 166 16.53 6.04 5.90
N SER A 167 17.76 6.17 6.40
CA SER A 167 18.01 6.67 7.74
C SER A 167 19.22 7.59 7.83
N TYR A 168 19.18 8.50 8.81
CA TYR A 168 20.25 9.45 9.14
C TYR A 168 20.99 9.03 10.43
N VAL A 169 21.17 7.73 10.65
CA VAL A 169 22.03 7.23 11.74
C VAL A 169 23.41 7.87 11.60
N GLY A 170 23.93 8.43 12.70
CA GLY A 170 25.20 9.17 12.68
C GLY A 170 25.19 10.45 11.84
N ARG A 171 24.00 10.98 11.48
CA ARG A 171 23.80 12.12 10.57
C ARG A 171 24.23 11.85 9.12
N ILE A 172 24.43 10.59 8.75
CA ILE A 172 24.82 10.20 7.39
C ILE A 172 23.61 9.59 6.69
N PRO A 173 23.08 10.20 5.61
CA PRO A 173 21.95 9.65 4.88
C PRO A 173 22.38 8.34 4.21
N SER A 174 21.70 7.25 4.57
CA SER A 174 22.07 5.91 4.12
C SER A 174 20.83 5.05 3.90
N ILE A 175 20.95 4.03 3.04
CA ILE A 175 19.90 3.05 2.79
C ILE A 175 20.10 1.86 3.72
N TYR A 176 19.04 1.51 4.44
CA TYR A 176 19.00 0.38 5.34
C TYR A 176 17.92 -0.61 4.92
N VAL A 177 18.11 -1.86 5.30
CA VAL A 177 17.08 -2.90 5.30
C VAL A 177 16.78 -3.29 6.75
N TYR A 178 15.51 -3.21 7.13
CA TYR A 178 14.98 -3.63 8.42
C TYR A 178 14.32 -5.00 8.28
N ASP A 179 14.69 -5.96 9.11
CA ASP A 179 14.01 -7.25 9.22
C ASP A 179 12.89 -7.16 10.27
N ILE A 180 11.65 -7.43 9.86
CA ILE A 180 10.43 -7.24 10.66
C ILE A 180 10.33 -8.25 11.81
N GLY A 181 10.86 -9.46 11.63
CA GLY A 181 10.79 -10.53 12.62
C GLY A 181 11.80 -10.34 13.74
N SER A 182 13.07 -10.12 13.39
CA SER A 182 14.18 -9.98 14.33
C SER A 182 14.42 -8.54 14.82
N GLY A 183 13.89 -7.55 14.11
CA GLY A 183 14.15 -6.13 14.38
C GLY A 183 15.55 -5.65 13.97
N LYS A 184 16.34 -6.49 13.29
CA LYS A 184 17.71 -6.15 12.87
C LYS A 184 17.71 -5.16 11.72
N GLN A 185 18.65 -4.21 11.78
CA GLN A 185 18.90 -3.22 10.74
C GLN A 185 20.24 -3.52 10.08
N ARG A 186 20.27 -3.54 8.75
CA ARG A 186 21.48 -3.72 7.95
C ARG A 186 21.69 -2.54 7.03
N LEU A 187 22.87 -1.94 7.10
CA LEU A 187 23.31 -0.93 6.15
C LEU A 187 23.51 -1.58 4.76
N VAL A 188 22.99 -0.96 3.71
CA VAL A 188 23.15 -1.42 2.32
C VAL A 188 24.06 -0.48 1.54
N VAL A 189 23.78 0.82 1.60
CA VAL A 189 24.56 1.85 0.91
C VAL A 189 24.69 3.06 1.84
N GLN A 190 25.91 3.55 2.02
CA GLN A 190 26.20 4.71 2.86
C GLN A 190 26.31 5.99 2.03
N ASN A 191 26.04 7.13 2.65
CA ASN A 191 26.26 8.46 2.09
C ASN A 191 25.53 8.70 0.76
N VAL A 192 24.27 8.27 0.72
CA VAL A 192 23.39 8.49 -0.42
C VAL A 192 22.61 9.78 -0.21
N ALA A 193 22.95 10.83 -0.95
CA ALA A 193 22.08 11.98 -1.07
C ALA A 193 20.93 11.64 -2.03
N THR A 194 19.80 11.21 -1.48
CA THR A 194 18.59 10.91 -2.24
C THR A 194 17.37 11.55 -1.58
N THR A 195 16.43 11.98 -2.42
CA THR A 195 15.17 12.62 -2.03
C THR A 195 13.99 11.65 -2.14
N PHE A 196 14.21 10.39 -2.56
CA PHE A 196 13.14 9.45 -2.90
C PHE A 196 13.31 8.05 -2.29
N ALA A 197 12.23 7.27 -2.31
CA ALA A 197 12.17 5.95 -1.70
C ALA A 197 13.02 4.91 -2.43
N PRO A 198 13.96 4.22 -1.75
CA PRO A 198 14.57 3.02 -2.30
C PRO A 198 13.52 1.92 -2.48
N ARG A 199 13.63 1.10 -3.52
CA ARG A 199 12.67 0.02 -3.80
C ARG A 199 13.35 -1.27 -4.18
N PHE A 200 12.83 -2.39 -3.69
CA PHE A 200 13.24 -3.70 -4.18
C PHE A 200 12.78 -3.94 -5.62
N SER A 201 13.55 -4.72 -6.37
CA SER A 201 13.04 -5.41 -7.56
C SER A 201 11.97 -6.43 -7.17
N PRO A 202 11.05 -6.82 -8.06
CA PRO A 202 9.98 -7.76 -7.74
C PRO A 202 10.48 -9.15 -7.30
N ASP A 203 11.66 -9.55 -7.78
CA ASP A 203 12.36 -10.77 -7.38
C ASP A 203 13.16 -10.62 -6.06
N GLY A 204 13.20 -9.43 -5.47
CA GLY A 204 13.90 -9.11 -4.22
C GLY A 204 15.42 -9.07 -4.32
N ARG A 205 16.02 -9.25 -5.50
CA ARG A 205 17.48 -9.34 -5.67
C ARG A 205 18.20 -8.00 -5.65
N PHE A 206 17.55 -6.94 -6.08
CA PHE A 206 18.14 -5.61 -6.21
C PHE A 206 17.35 -4.55 -5.44
N ILE A 207 18.03 -3.47 -5.08
CA ILE A 207 17.44 -2.24 -4.57
C ILE A 207 17.75 -1.12 -5.56
N LEU A 208 16.72 -0.52 -6.14
CA LEU A 208 16.76 0.70 -6.95
C LEU A 208 16.73 1.92 -6.03
N PHE A 209 17.57 2.90 -6.33
CA PHE A 209 17.64 4.17 -5.61
C PHE A 209 18.26 5.25 -6.51
N SER A 210 18.11 6.52 -6.13
CA SER A 210 18.88 7.60 -6.75
C SER A 210 20.08 7.97 -5.89
N MET A 211 21.14 8.49 -6.51
CA MET A 211 22.33 8.93 -5.77
C MET A 211 22.96 10.13 -6.48
N ALA A 212 23.20 11.20 -5.72
CA ALA A 212 23.95 12.33 -6.21
C ALA A 212 25.47 12.07 -6.15
N GLN A 213 26.15 12.20 -7.28
CA GLN A 213 27.61 12.17 -7.39
C GLN A 213 28.10 13.28 -8.32
N ASN A 214 29.15 14.00 -7.92
CA ASN A 214 29.79 15.05 -8.72
C ASN A 214 28.82 16.10 -9.28
N GLY A 215 27.77 16.44 -8.52
CA GLY A 215 26.80 17.49 -8.89
C GLY A 215 25.63 17.02 -9.75
N ASN A 216 25.58 15.74 -10.16
CA ASN A 216 24.42 15.16 -10.86
C ASN A 216 23.76 14.07 -10.03
N THR A 217 22.46 13.84 -10.22
CA THR A 217 21.75 12.71 -9.59
C THR A 217 21.30 11.73 -10.65
N ASP A 218 21.66 10.47 -10.46
CA ASP A 218 21.33 9.37 -11.36
C ASP A 218 20.65 8.23 -10.61
N LEU A 219 20.03 7.32 -11.37
CA LEU A 219 19.51 6.08 -10.84
C LEU A 219 20.60 5.02 -10.76
N TYR A 220 20.57 4.28 -9.67
CA TYR A 220 21.46 3.17 -9.38
C TYR A 220 20.65 1.97 -8.91
N ARG A 221 21.22 0.78 -9.11
CA ARG A 221 20.79 -0.42 -8.40
C ARG A 221 21.95 -1.03 -7.64
N VAL A 222 21.65 -1.70 -6.53
CA VAL A 222 22.62 -2.49 -5.77
C VAL A 222 22.00 -3.84 -5.44
N SER A 223 22.81 -4.87 -5.22
CA SER A 223 22.30 -6.11 -4.63
C SER A 223 21.60 -5.82 -3.31
N ALA A 224 20.48 -6.50 -3.06
CA ALA A 224 19.76 -6.40 -1.79
C ALA A 224 20.65 -6.75 -0.59
N GLN A 225 21.72 -7.53 -0.79
CA GLN A 225 22.71 -7.88 0.23
C GLN A 225 23.78 -6.80 0.45
N GLY A 226 23.78 -5.73 -0.35
CA GLY A 226 24.80 -4.68 -0.35
C GLY A 226 25.85 -4.89 -1.44
N GLY A 227 26.91 -4.08 -1.40
CA GLY A 227 28.00 -4.10 -2.39
C GLY A 227 28.04 -2.84 -3.26
N SER A 228 28.78 -2.89 -4.36
CA SER A 228 28.98 -1.73 -5.25
C SER A 228 27.71 -1.39 -6.05
N PRO A 229 27.22 -0.15 -5.99
CA PRO A 229 26.12 0.30 -6.84
C PRO A 229 26.47 0.30 -8.33
N GLN A 230 25.53 -0.15 -9.16
CA GLN A 230 25.57 -0.06 -10.61
C GLN A 230 24.71 1.13 -11.07
N ARG A 231 25.30 2.07 -11.81
CA ARG A 231 24.58 3.20 -12.42
C ARG A 231 23.70 2.73 -13.59
N LEU A 232 22.48 3.26 -13.69
CA LEU A 232 21.48 2.92 -14.71
C LEU A 232 21.18 4.08 -15.66
N THR A 233 21.34 5.32 -15.21
CA THR A 233 21.15 6.52 -16.04
C THR A 233 22.42 7.35 -16.07
N THR A 234 22.64 8.06 -17.18
CA THR A 234 23.81 8.93 -17.37
C THR A 234 23.43 10.25 -18.05
N SER A 235 22.16 10.63 -17.93
CA SER A 235 21.68 11.83 -18.59
C SER A 235 22.14 13.08 -17.81
N PRO A 236 22.26 14.25 -18.47
CA PRO A 236 22.63 15.49 -17.79
C PRO A 236 21.49 16.06 -16.92
N GLY A 237 20.30 15.45 -16.93
CA GLY A 237 19.20 15.82 -16.06
C GLY A 237 19.25 15.09 -14.71
N ILE A 238 18.49 15.58 -13.75
CA ILE A 238 18.29 14.97 -12.44
C ILE A 238 17.33 13.79 -12.59
N ASP A 239 17.88 12.58 -12.54
CA ASP A 239 17.13 11.33 -12.60
C ASP A 239 16.88 10.80 -11.19
N THR A 240 15.61 10.70 -10.79
CA THR A 240 15.24 10.34 -9.42
C THR A 240 14.04 9.41 -9.31
N GLY A 241 13.88 8.85 -8.11
CA GLY A 241 12.75 7.99 -7.77
C GLY A 241 12.73 6.69 -8.58
N GLY A 242 11.52 6.16 -8.71
CA GLY A 242 11.22 5.08 -9.61
C GLY A 242 10.72 3.80 -8.97
N SER A 243 10.15 2.94 -9.81
CA SER A 243 9.54 1.67 -9.44
C SER A 243 9.71 0.68 -10.59
N TYR A 244 9.99 -0.57 -10.24
CA TYR A 244 9.93 -1.65 -11.21
C TYR A 244 8.49 -1.90 -11.66
N SER A 245 8.33 -2.35 -12.91
CA SER A 245 7.15 -3.07 -13.36
C SER A 245 7.03 -4.40 -12.61
N PRO A 246 5.81 -4.96 -12.45
CA PRO A 246 5.61 -6.19 -11.67
C PRO A 246 6.36 -7.40 -12.24
N ASP A 247 6.61 -7.44 -13.55
CA ASP A 247 7.44 -8.45 -14.22
C ASP A 247 8.96 -8.22 -14.05
N GLY A 248 9.37 -7.09 -13.48
CA GLY A 248 10.77 -6.71 -13.27
C GLY A 248 11.51 -6.27 -14.53
N GLY A 249 10.85 -6.24 -15.70
CA GLY A 249 11.50 -5.94 -16.98
C GLY A 249 11.75 -4.45 -17.23
N ARG A 250 10.98 -3.58 -16.58
CA ARG A 250 11.02 -2.12 -16.79
C ARG A 250 11.08 -1.36 -15.47
N ILE A 251 11.50 -0.10 -15.57
CA ILE A 251 11.52 0.86 -14.47
C ILE A 251 10.82 2.13 -14.96
N VAL A 252 9.84 2.62 -14.20
CA VAL A 252 9.36 4.01 -14.32
C VAL A 252 10.19 4.89 -13.40
N PHE A 253 10.51 6.11 -13.81
CA PHE A 253 11.30 7.07 -13.03
C PHE A 253 11.02 8.51 -13.44
N GLU A 254 11.61 9.45 -12.71
CA GLU A 254 11.49 10.89 -12.94
C GLU A 254 12.78 11.43 -13.54
N SER A 255 12.66 12.34 -14.51
CA SER A 255 13.80 13.07 -15.07
C SER A 255 13.39 14.48 -15.46
N ASP A 256 14.26 15.46 -15.23
CA ASP A 256 14.06 16.84 -15.69
C ASP A 256 14.79 17.18 -17.00
N ARG A 257 15.42 16.19 -17.65
CA ARG A 257 16.23 16.35 -18.86
C ARG A 257 15.51 16.97 -20.07
N SER A 258 14.20 17.11 -20.02
CA SER A 258 13.38 17.80 -21.03
C SER A 258 12.86 19.17 -20.57
N GLY A 259 13.58 19.84 -19.67
CA GLY A 259 13.31 21.21 -19.21
C GLY A 259 12.45 21.31 -17.94
N GLY A 260 11.83 20.21 -17.51
CA GLY A 260 11.09 20.10 -16.26
C GLY A 260 10.86 18.65 -15.88
N GLN A 261 10.54 18.40 -14.61
CA GLN A 261 10.38 17.04 -14.06
C GLN A 261 9.20 16.31 -14.71
N GLN A 262 9.50 15.21 -15.41
CA GLN A 262 8.59 14.38 -16.17
C GLN A 262 8.84 12.89 -15.88
N LEU A 263 7.87 12.04 -16.22
CA LEU A 263 7.99 10.60 -16.07
C LEU A 263 8.58 9.96 -17.32
N TYR A 264 9.45 9.00 -17.10
CA TYR A 264 10.09 8.17 -18.11
C TYR A 264 9.96 6.70 -17.74
N VAL A 265 10.00 5.84 -18.75
CA VAL A 265 10.13 4.39 -18.61
C VAL A 265 11.41 3.95 -19.29
N MET A 266 12.10 2.98 -18.72
CA MET A 266 13.27 2.32 -19.29
C MET A 266 13.25 0.82 -19.03
N ASN A 267 14.10 0.07 -19.72
CA ASN A 267 14.39 -1.31 -19.37
C ASN A 267 15.09 -1.37 -18.00
N ALA A 268 14.97 -2.50 -17.30
CA ALA A 268 15.57 -2.70 -15.97
C ALA A 268 17.11 -2.65 -15.95
N ASP A 269 17.75 -2.70 -17.12
CA ASP A 269 19.19 -2.51 -17.31
C ASP A 269 19.61 -1.06 -17.58
N GLY A 270 18.65 -0.13 -17.69
CA GLY A 270 18.87 1.29 -17.95
C GLY A 270 18.71 1.71 -19.43
N SER A 271 18.56 0.76 -20.35
CA SER A 271 18.40 1.02 -21.79
C SER A 271 16.97 1.47 -22.16
N ASN A 272 16.77 1.94 -23.39
CA ASN A 272 15.45 2.30 -23.96
C ASN A 272 14.64 3.29 -23.12
N GLN A 273 15.28 4.37 -22.68
CA GLN A 273 14.63 5.40 -21.88
C GLN A 273 13.68 6.25 -22.74
N GLN A 274 12.41 6.30 -22.38
CA GLN A 274 11.36 6.98 -23.13
C GLN A 274 10.50 7.83 -22.20
N ARG A 275 10.20 9.06 -22.61
CA ARG A 275 9.28 9.95 -21.89
C ARG A 275 7.86 9.44 -22.06
N ILE A 276 7.08 9.43 -20.97
CA ILE A 276 5.67 9.00 -21.01
C ILE A 276 4.69 10.11 -20.61
N SER A 277 5.10 11.12 -19.83
CA SER A 277 4.20 12.22 -19.44
C SER A 277 4.35 13.43 -20.36
N PHE A 278 3.24 13.93 -20.91
CA PHE A 278 3.26 15.08 -21.84
C PHE A 278 2.26 16.20 -21.49
N GLY A 279 1.41 16.01 -20.47
CA GLY A 279 0.52 17.08 -20.01
C GLY A 279 1.26 18.18 -19.25
N GLY A 280 0.56 19.29 -18.96
CA GLY A 280 1.14 20.42 -18.21
C GLY A 280 1.46 20.08 -16.74
N GLY A 281 2.44 20.79 -16.17
CA GLY A 281 2.90 20.62 -14.79
C GLY A 281 4.13 19.70 -14.65
N ARG A 282 4.47 19.35 -13.41
CA ARG A 282 5.55 18.41 -13.07
C ARG A 282 4.96 17.10 -12.57
N TYR A 283 5.67 15.99 -12.82
CA TYR A 283 5.24 14.66 -12.43
C TYR A 283 6.30 14.01 -11.57
N ALA A 284 5.89 13.50 -10.40
CA ALA A 284 6.79 13.00 -9.37
C ALA A 284 6.29 11.70 -8.73
N THR A 285 7.17 11.02 -8.02
CA THR A 285 6.93 9.79 -7.25
C THR A 285 6.16 8.69 -8.01
N PRO A 286 6.59 8.29 -9.21
CA PRO A 286 5.86 7.30 -10.00
C PRO A 286 5.95 5.90 -9.37
N VAL A 287 4.84 5.16 -9.43
CA VAL A 287 4.75 3.79 -8.92
C VAL A 287 3.95 2.92 -9.88
N TRP A 288 4.56 1.82 -10.31
CA TRP A 288 3.90 0.85 -11.15
C TRP A 288 2.82 0.09 -10.37
N SER A 289 1.65 -0.07 -10.98
CA SER A 289 0.57 -0.94 -10.48
C SER A 289 1.06 -2.39 -10.40
N PRO A 290 0.69 -3.16 -9.36
CA PRO A 290 0.98 -4.59 -9.30
C PRO A 290 0.33 -5.39 -10.44
N ARG A 291 -0.70 -4.83 -11.10
CA ARG A 291 -1.31 -5.41 -12.31
C ARG A 291 -0.55 -5.09 -13.61
N GLY A 292 0.41 -4.16 -13.56
CA GLY A 292 1.24 -3.78 -14.71
C GLY A 292 0.60 -2.82 -15.70
N ASP A 293 -0.69 -2.55 -15.57
CA ASP A 293 -1.54 -1.80 -16.49
C ASP A 293 -1.52 -0.28 -16.30
N LEU A 294 -1.09 0.19 -15.13
CA LEU A 294 -1.11 1.60 -14.74
C LEU A 294 0.16 2.02 -14.01
N ILE A 295 0.43 3.33 -14.03
CA ILE A 295 1.43 4.03 -13.22
C ILE A 295 0.69 5.10 -12.44
N ALA A 296 0.77 5.05 -11.10
CA ALA A 296 0.34 6.16 -10.24
C ALA A 296 1.47 7.16 -10.08
N PHE A 297 1.15 8.43 -9.91
CA PHE A 297 2.12 9.51 -9.74
C PHE A 297 1.52 10.67 -8.95
N THR A 298 2.38 11.57 -8.51
CA THR A 298 2.03 12.88 -7.96
C THR A 298 2.20 13.94 -9.05
N LYS A 299 1.15 14.73 -9.29
CA LYS A 299 1.17 15.85 -10.23
C LYS A 299 1.28 17.17 -9.48
N LEU A 300 2.20 18.03 -9.89
CA LEU A 300 2.36 19.37 -9.38
C LEU A 300 1.93 20.37 -10.46
N ALA A 301 0.75 20.97 -10.27
CA ALA A 301 0.18 21.97 -11.17
C ALA A 301 -0.59 23.03 -10.37
N GLY A 302 0.13 23.68 -9.43
CA GLY A 302 -0.44 24.57 -8.41
C GLY A 302 -0.55 23.87 -7.05
N ASN A 303 -1.31 22.79 -7.00
CA ASN A 303 -1.40 21.85 -5.88
C ASN A 303 -0.80 20.48 -6.24
N PHE A 304 -0.61 19.62 -5.23
CA PHE A 304 -0.15 18.24 -5.41
C PHE A 304 -1.35 17.31 -5.41
N ARG A 305 -1.48 16.51 -6.47
CA ARG A 305 -2.60 15.59 -6.69
C ARG A 305 -2.09 14.21 -7.05
N ILE A 306 -2.83 13.16 -6.71
CA ILE A 306 -2.54 11.81 -7.18
C ILE A 306 -3.20 11.61 -8.55
N GLY A 307 -2.42 11.09 -9.50
CA GLY A 307 -2.89 10.73 -10.83
C GLY A 307 -2.48 9.32 -11.23
N ILE A 308 -3.09 8.83 -12.30
CA ILE A 308 -2.77 7.57 -12.95
C ILE A 308 -2.67 7.76 -14.47
N MET A 309 -1.86 6.94 -15.13
CA MET A 309 -1.76 6.84 -16.59
C MET A 309 -1.33 5.42 -17.00
N SER A 310 -1.48 5.07 -18.27
CA SER A 310 -0.90 3.83 -18.79
C SER A 310 0.64 3.90 -18.79
N PRO A 311 1.34 2.75 -18.83
CA PRO A 311 2.78 2.70 -19.02
C PRO A 311 3.30 3.35 -20.32
N SER A 312 2.42 3.60 -21.28
CA SER A 312 2.73 4.34 -22.52
C SER A 312 2.41 5.84 -22.43
N GLY A 313 1.90 6.32 -21.29
CA GLY A 313 1.56 7.73 -21.07
C GLY A 313 0.13 8.13 -21.43
N GLY A 314 -0.67 7.21 -21.96
CA GLY A 314 -2.05 7.46 -22.36
C GLY A 314 -3.02 7.44 -21.17
N GLY A 315 -4.20 8.05 -21.36
CA GLY A 315 -5.31 7.95 -20.40
C GLY A 315 -5.04 8.59 -19.05
N GLU A 316 -4.30 9.69 -19.02
CA GLU A 316 -4.03 10.43 -17.78
C GLU A 316 -5.34 10.81 -17.06
N LYS A 317 -5.44 10.44 -15.78
CA LYS A 317 -6.57 10.76 -14.91
C LYS A 317 -6.08 11.16 -13.53
N LEU A 318 -6.57 12.30 -13.02
CA LEU A 318 -6.37 12.68 -11.62
C LEU A 318 -7.42 11.99 -10.74
N LEU A 319 -6.96 11.43 -9.62
CA LEU A 319 -7.79 10.72 -8.65
C LEU A 319 -8.15 11.60 -7.44
N THR A 320 -7.36 12.64 -7.15
CA THR A 320 -7.58 13.52 -6.02
C THR A 320 -7.53 14.99 -6.42
N ASP A 321 -8.21 15.83 -5.63
CA ASP A 321 -8.18 17.28 -5.78
C ASP A 321 -8.05 18.00 -4.43
N SER A 322 -6.95 17.75 -3.74
CA SER A 322 -6.61 18.40 -2.49
C SER A 322 -5.30 19.18 -2.58
N TRP A 323 -4.90 19.79 -1.47
CA TRP A 323 -3.77 20.74 -1.44
C TRP A 323 -2.39 20.10 -1.65
N SER A 324 -2.11 18.99 -0.97
CA SER A 324 -0.78 18.39 -0.90
C SER A 324 -0.90 16.87 -0.76
N ASP A 325 -1.40 16.23 -1.81
CA ASP A 325 -1.53 14.77 -1.90
C ASP A 325 -0.35 14.19 -2.67
N GLU A 326 0.45 13.36 -1.99
CA GLU A 326 1.77 12.98 -2.48
C GLU A 326 2.14 11.53 -2.12
N GLY A 327 3.09 10.97 -2.86
CA GLY A 327 3.71 9.68 -2.54
C GLY A 327 2.75 8.50 -2.63
N PRO A 328 2.18 8.21 -3.82
CA PRO A 328 1.22 7.12 -3.99
C PRO A 328 1.85 5.75 -3.70
N SER A 329 1.03 4.82 -3.22
CA SER A 329 1.37 3.40 -3.09
C SER A 329 0.12 2.55 -3.35
N TRP A 330 0.27 1.51 -4.16
CA TRP A 330 -0.82 0.62 -4.56
C TRP A 330 -1.12 -0.44 -3.51
N SER A 331 -2.41 -0.67 -3.25
CA SER A 331 -2.92 -1.94 -2.70
C SER A 331 -2.47 -3.14 -3.55
N PRO A 332 -2.35 -4.35 -2.98
CA PRO A 332 -1.81 -5.53 -3.69
C PRO A 332 -2.55 -5.93 -4.96
N ASN A 333 -3.86 -5.67 -5.04
CA ASN A 333 -4.66 -5.98 -6.23
C ASN A 333 -4.68 -4.83 -7.25
N GLY A 334 -4.05 -3.69 -6.97
CA GLY A 334 -4.00 -2.52 -7.84
C GLY A 334 -5.30 -1.71 -7.90
N ARG A 335 -6.26 -1.91 -6.98
CA ARG A 335 -7.58 -1.23 -7.01
C ARG A 335 -7.63 0.10 -6.28
N VAL A 336 -6.81 0.23 -5.24
CA VAL A 336 -6.77 1.36 -4.31
C VAL A 336 -5.35 1.91 -4.22
N VAL A 337 -5.22 3.24 -4.15
CA VAL A 337 -3.97 3.95 -3.95
C VAL A 337 -4.00 4.64 -2.59
N THR A 338 -3.04 4.29 -1.73
CA THR A 338 -2.69 5.09 -0.53
C THR A 338 -1.78 6.25 -0.89
N PHE A 339 -1.88 7.35 -0.15
CA PHE A 339 -1.00 8.52 -0.28
C PHE A 339 -0.94 9.29 1.05
N MET A 340 0.00 10.23 1.17
CA MET A 340 0.02 11.16 2.29
C MET A 340 -0.63 12.49 1.90
N ARG A 341 -1.31 13.10 2.87
CA ARG A 341 -1.82 14.47 2.78
C ARG A 341 -1.19 15.32 3.86
N SER A 342 -0.44 16.36 3.47
CA SER A 342 0.17 17.27 4.44
C SER A 342 -0.85 18.21 5.06
N GLY A 343 -0.87 18.28 6.39
CA GLY A 343 -1.68 19.28 7.12
C GLY A 343 -1.19 20.72 6.86
N ARG A 344 -2.12 21.67 6.81
CA ARG A 344 -1.82 23.09 6.64
C ARG A 344 -1.34 23.74 7.95
N GLY A 345 -0.54 24.79 7.85
CA GLY A 345 -0.06 25.59 8.98
C GLY A 345 1.05 24.94 9.82
N ALA A 346 1.53 25.66 10.84
CA ALA A 346 2.67 25.24 11.67
C ALA A 346 2.39 23.97 12.52
N GLY A 347 1.13 23.72 12.85
CA GLY A 347 0.67 22.54 13.59
C GLY A 347 0.19 21.38 12.71
N GLY A 348 0.20 21.54 11.38
CA GLY A 348 -0.27 20.52 10.44
C GLY A 348 0.52 19.22 10.56
N ALA A 349 -0.17 18.11 10.80
CA ALA A 349 0.40 16.76 10.72
C ALA A 349 0.07 16.16 9.35
N ALA A 350 1.01 15.40 8.78
CA ALA A 350 0.71 14.54 7.65
C ALA A 350 -0.29 13.46 8.08
N GLN A 351 -1.20 13.10 7.18
CA GLN A 351 -2.18 12.04 7.39
C GLN A 351 -2.14 11.06 6.22
N LEU A 352 -2.46 9.81 6.49
CA LEU A 352 -2.61 8.81 5.44
C LEU A 352 -4.03 8.81 4.90
N TRP A 353 -4.15 8.73 3.58
CA TRP A 353 -5.40 8.69 2.85
C TRP A 353 -5.34 7.58 1.82
N SER A 354 -6.51 7.13 1.37
CA SER A 354 -6.65 6.20 0.25
C SER A 354 -7.75 6.67 -0.68
N VAL A 355 -7.60 6.39 -1.97
CA VAL A 355 -8.61 6.60 -2.99
C VAL A 355 -8.64 5.41 -3.93
N ASP A 356 -9.83 5.07 -4.43
CA ASP A 356 -9.99 4.02 -5.42
C ASP A 356 -9.75 4.55 -6.84
N LEU A 357 -9.63 3.68 -7.84
CA LEU A 357 -9.41 4.06 -9.25
C LEU A 357 -10.53 4.94 -9.85
N THR A 358 -11.73 4.97 -9.27
CA THR A 358 -12.79 5.89 -9.73
C THR A 358 -12.50 7.34 -9.33
N GLY A 359 -11.74 7.55 -8.24
CA GLY A 359 -11.50 8.87 -7.66
C GLY A 359 -12.61 9.31 -6.69
N VAL A 360 -13.56 8.43 -6.37
CA VAL A 360 -14.77 8.78 -5.59
C VAL A 360 -14.67 8.28 -4.15
N ASN A 361 -14.16 7.06 -3.94
CA ASN A 361 -14.05 6.49 -2.59
C ASN A 361 -12.76 6.96 -1.90
N GLU A 362 -12.65 8.27 -1.71
CA GLU A 362 -11.55 8.89 -0.97
C GLU A 362 -11.83 8.86 0.54
N ARG A 363 -10.88 8.34 1.33
CA ARG A 363 -11.02 8.22 2.78
C ARG A 363 -9.70 8.38 3.51
N ARG A 364 -9.76 8.87 4.74
CA ARG A 364 -8.63 8.89 5.66
C ARG A 364 -8.39 7.49 6.25
N ILE A 365 -7.13 7.07 6.31
CA ILE A 365 -6.73 5.87 7.04
C ILE A 365 -6.39 6.26 8.49
N PRO A 366 -7.01 5.62 9.49
CA PRO A 366 -6.72 5.91 10.89
C PRO A 366 -5.26 5.62 11.24
N THR A 367 -4.60 6.58 11.87
CA THR A 367 -3.26 6.44 12.46
C THR A 367 -3.28 7.07 13.86
N PRO A 368 -2.58 6.50 14.86
CA PRO A 368 -2.54 7.08 16.20
C PRO A 368 -1.92 8.48 16.26
N LEU A 369 -1.03 8.79 15.32
CA LEU A 369 -0.25 10.02 15.23
C LEU A 369 -0.22 10.51 13.77
N GLY A 370 0.60 11.52 13.46
CA GLY A 370 0.87 11.90 12.07
C GLY A 370 1.47 10.73 11.30
N GLY A 371 1.22 10.68 9.99
CA GLY A 371 1.69 9.63 9.09
C GLY A 371 2.05 10.18 7.71
N SER A 372 3.24 9.83 7.23
CA SER A 372 3.77 10.17 5.91
C SER A 372 4.40 8.94 5.24
N ASP A 373 4.75 9.08 3.96
CA ASP A 373 5.45 8.05 3.18
C ASP A 373 4.84 6.63 3.24
N PRO A 374 3.52 6.44 3.00
CA PRO A 374 2.92 5.12 3.07
C PRO A 374 3.52 4.18 2.02
N ALA A 375 3.64 2.91 2.41
CA ALA A 375 3.85 1.80 1.50
C ALA A 375 2.91 0.66 1.87
N TRP A 376 1.93 0.45 1.02
CA TRP A 376 1.00 -0.65 1.12
C TRP A 376 1.71 -1.94 0.67
N GLY A 377 1.77 -2.91 1.57
CA GLY A 377 2.44 -4.19 1.33
C GLY A 377 1.56 -5.19 0.58
N PRO A 378 2.16 -6.28 0.09
CA PRO A 378 1.40 -7.35 -0.52
C PRO A 378 0.56 -8.13 0.51
N LEU A 379 -0.25 -9.07 0.01
CA LEU A 379 -1.08 -9.95 0.85
C LEU A 379 -0.22 -10.85 1.73
N ARG A 380 -0.60 -11.02 3.00
CA ARG A 380 0.15 -11.84 3.95
C ARG A 380 0.14 -13.32 3.52
N PRO A 381 1.30 -14.03 3.60
CA PRO A 381 1.42 -15.44 3.22
C PRO A 381 0.61 -16.39 4.11
#